data_AF-V9KF81-F1
#
_entry.id   AF-V9KF81-F1
#
_cell.length_a   1.000
_cell.length_b   1.000
_cell.length_c   1.000
_cell.angle_alpha   90.00
_cell.angle_beta   90.00
_cell.angle_gamma   90.00
#
_symmetry.space_group_name_H-M   'P 1'
#
loop_
_entity.id
_entity.type
_entity.pdbx_description
1 polymer ?
#
loop_
_entity_poly.entity_id
_entity_poly.type
_entity_poly.pdbx_seq_one_letter_code
_entity_poly.pdbx_strand_id
1 'polypeptide(L)'
;THRERERVERERERGEGSHSSSSNNSSKSNNSSSSSGNNSDSEPSLIDCLLVSPTCSTMVIELSPQAERVLGCYVEILKMLSDYDDWRPALASLLQPIPFPKEALAHVKFTKELKYVIQRFAEDPRQEVHSCLLSVRAGKDGWFQLYSPGGVACDDDGELFASMVHILMGSCYKTKKFLLSLAENKLGPCMLLALRGNQTMVEILCLMLEYNIIDNKDTQLQIISTLESTDVGKKMYEQLCDRQRELKELQRKGGPTRLTLPSKSTDADLARLLSSGSFGNLENLSLAFTNVTSACAEQLIKLPSLKQLNLWSTQFGDAGLRVLSEHLTSLQVLNLCETPVTDSGLLALSSMRSLCSLNMNSTKLSVDTYEDLKAKLPNLKEVDVRYTEAW
;
A
#
# COMPACT_ATOMS: atom_id res chain seq x y z
N THR A 1 8.65 -34.58 -30.83
CA THR A 1 7.70 -33.91 -29.91
C THR A 1 6.76 -32.91 -30.58
N HIS A 2 6.51 -33.03 -31.89
CA HIS A 2 5.54 -32.19 -32.63
C HIS A 2 4.31 -32.97 -33.14
N ARG A 3 4.23 -34.29 -32.87
CA ARG A 3 3.13 -35.19 -33.28
C ARG A 3 2.13 -35.52 -32.15
N GLU A 4 2.37 -35.05 -30.93
CA GLU A 4 1.42 -35.19 -29.81
C GLU A 4 0.55 -33.94 -29.57
N ARG A 5 0.89 -32.80 -30.18
CA ARG A 5 0.07 -31.57 -30.07
C ARG A 5 -1.12 -31.54 -31.04
N GLU A 6 -1.05 -32.22 -32.18
CA GLU A 6 -2.16 -32.27 -33.16
C GLU A 6 -3.28 -33.27 -32.80
N ARG A 7 -3.09 -34.11 -31.77
CA ARG A 7 -4.09 -35.11 -31.35
C ARG A 7 -5.06 -34.59 -30.29
N VAL A 8 -4.67 -33.56 -29.53
CA VAL A 8 -5.49 -32.97 -28.47
C VAL A 8 -6.45 -31.89 -29.02
N GLU A 9 -6.10 -31.24 -30.14
CA GLU A 9 -6.95 -30.24 -30.79
C GLU A 9 -8.20 -30.86 -31.45
N ARG A 10 -8.16 -32.13 -31.89
CA ARG A 10 -9.29 -32.80 -32.56
C ARG A 10 -10.35 -33.38 -31.62
N GLU A 11 -10.11 -33.39 -30.31
CA GLU A 11 -11.08 -33.86 -29.32
C GLU A 11 -11.91 -32.74 -28.68
N ARG A 12 -11.59 -31.46 -28.96
CA ARG A 12 -12.34 -30.30 -28.46
C ARG A 12 -13.46 -29.80 -29.38
N GLU A 13 -13.54 -30.26 -30.63
CA GLU A 13 -14.54 -29.80 -31.61
C GLU A 13 -15.72 -30.77 -31.85
N ARG A 14 -15.91 -31.80 -31.01
CA ARG A 14 -17.01 -32.78 -31.14
C ARG A 14 -18.04 -32.76 -30.00
N GLY A 15 -18.09 -31.70 -29.22
CA GLY A 15 -18.94 -31.59 -28.02
C GLY A 15 -20.08 -30.59 -28.10
N GLU A 16 -20.46 -30.08 -29.27
CA GLU A 16 -21.61 -29.20 -29.44
C GLU A 16 -22.57 -29.79 -30.49
N GLY A 17 -23.77 -30.16 -30.06
CA GLY A 17 -24.79 -30.63 -30.99
C GLY A 17 -25.99 -31.34 -30.37
N SER A 18 -26.97 -30.54 -29.94
CA SER A 18 -28.41 -30.84 -29.94
C SER A 18 -28.97 -31.91 -28.97
N HIS A 19 -29.97 -31.51 -28.16
CA HIS A 19 -31.31 -32.12 -28.15
C HIS A 19 -32.30 -31.24 -27.39
N SER A 20 -33.23 -30.64 -28.13
CA SER A 20 -34.48 -30.06 -27.65
C SER A 20 -35.54 -31.15 -27.55
N SER A 21 -36.32 -31.21 -26.46
CA SER A 21 -37.72 -31.68 -26.45
C SER A 21 -38.38 -31.43 -25.09
N SER A 22 -39.55 -30.81 -25.17
CA SER A 22 -40.52 -30.44 -24.13
C SER A 22 -41.00 -31.61 -23.25
N SER A 23 -41.42 -31.32 -22.02
CA SER A 23 -42.76 -31.66 -21.52
C SER A 23 -43.03 -31.14 -20.10
N ASN A 24 -44.25 -30.64 -19.94
CA ASN A 24 -44.93 -30.24 -18.72
C ASN A 24 -44.78 -31.25 -17.57
N ASN A 25 -44.69 -30.75 -16.33
CA ASN A 25 -45.69 -31.11 -15.33
C ASN A 25 -45.77 -30.11 -14.17
N SER A 26 -47.01 -29.75 -13.92
CA SER A 26 -47.56 -28.95 -12.84
C SER A 26 -47.40 -29.60 -11.46
N SER A 27 -47.11 -28.78 -10.46
CA SER A 27 -47.62 -28.99 -9.11
C SER A 27 -47.80 -27.64 -8.41
N LYS A 28 -49.06 -27.21 -8.41
CA LYS A 28 -49.60 -26.19 -7.51
C LYS A 28 -49.49 -26.70 -6.07
N SER A 29 -49.01 -25.87 -5.17
CA SER A 29 -49.46 -25.88 -3.78
C SER A 29 -49.78 -24.44 -3.37
N ASN A 30 -51.07 -24.15 -3.35
CA ASN A 30 -51.65 -22.99 -2.68
C ASN A 30 -51.25 -23.02 -1.20
N ASN A 31 -50.86 -21.88 -0.66
CA ASN A 31 -51.37 -21.45 0.62
C ASN A 31 -51.38 -19.92 0.68
N SER A 32 -52.56 -19.37 0.45
CA SER A 32 -52.94 -18.02 0.79
C SER A 32 -53.24 -17.95 2.29
N SER A 33 -52.57 -17.04 2.99
CA SER A 33 -53.17 -16.35 4.12
C SER A 33 -52.56 -14.96 4.23
N SER A 34 -53.40 -13.98 3.94
CA SER A 34 -53.20 -12.55 4.10
C SER A 34 -53.31 -12.16 5.58
N SER A 35 -52.36 -11.37 6.07
CA SER A 35 -52.65 -10.38 7.12
C SER A 35 -51.68 -9.22 6.98
N SER A 36 -52.26 -8.08 6.58
CA SER A 36 -51.66 -6.77 6.43
C SER A 36 -51.07 -6.24 7.74
N GLY A 37 -49.92 -5.60 7.67
CA GLY A 37 -49.35 -4.81 8.76
C GLY A 37 -48.16 -4.00 8.25
N ASN A 38 -48.37 -2.71 8.03
CA ASN A 38 -47.38 -1.71 7.62
C ASN A 38 -46.03 -1.90 8.33
N ASN A 39 -44.94 -1.96 7.57
CA ASN A 39 -43.68 -1.36 7.97
C ASN A 39 -42.88 -0.97 6.72
N SER A 40 -42.35 0.24 6.77
CA SER A 40 -41.52 0.90 5.77
C SER A 40 -40.38 0.01 5.27
N ASP A 41 -40.43 -0.39 4.00
CA ASP A 41 -39.28 -0.90 3.25
C ASP A 41 -38.27 0.23 3.09
N SER A 42 -37.38 0.36 4.08
CA SER A 42 -36.11 1.05 3.91
C SER A 42 -35.14 -0.03 3.41
N GLU A 43 -34.69 0.09 2.16
CA GLU A 43 -33.56 -0.72 1.69
C GLU A 43 -32.42 -0.60 2.72
N PRO A 44 -31.78 -1.71 3.14
CA PRO A 44 -30.70 -1.65 4.10
C PRO A 44 -29.59 -0.78 3.51
N SER A 45 -29.09 0.16 4.31
CA SER A 45 -28.00 1.02 3.86
C SER A 45 -26.76 0.16 3.57
N LEU A 46 -25.91 0.57 2.64
CA LEU A 46 -24.67 -0.18 2.33
C LEU A 46 -23.78 -0.38 3.58
N ILE A 47 -23.92 0.51 4.56
CA ILE A 47 -23.29 0.41 5.89
C ILE A 47 -23.81 -0.84 6.61
N ASP A 48 -25.11 -1.10 6.59
CA ASP A 48 -25.70 -2.31 7.18
C ASP A 48 -25.21 -3.57 6.45
N CYS A 49 -25.06 -3.52 5.12
CA CYS A 49 -24.54 -4.65 4.33
C CYS A 49 -23.06 -4.94 4.58
N LEU A 50 -22.24 -3.93 4.93
CA LEU A 50 -20.82 -4.09 5.26
C LEU A 50 -20.59 -4.45 6.73
N LEU A 51 -21.48 -4.03 7.64
CA LEU A 51 -21.41 -4.34 9.07
C LEU A 51 -21.93 -5.75 9.41
N VAL A 52 -22.66 -6.40 8.50
CA VAL A 52 -22.98 -7.82 8.63
C VAL A 52 -21.71 -8.62 8.36
N SER A 53 -21.12 -9.13 9.44
CA SER A 53 -20.03 -10.11 9.35
C SER A 53 -20.53 -11.30 8.52
N PRO A 54 -19.78 -11.75 7.49
CA PRO A 54 -20.16 -12.96 6.79
C PRO A 54 -20.12 -14.09 7.83
N THR A 55 -21.27 -14.72 8.08
CA THR A 55 -21.33 -15.95 8.86
C THR A 55 -20.54 -17.00 8.11
N CYS A 56 -19.23 -17.07 8.38
CA CYS A 56 -18.39 -18.13 7.91
C CYS A 56 -18.96 -19.40 8.55
N SER A 57 -19.47 -20.32 7.72
CA SER A 57 -19.82 -21.66 8.18
C SER A 57 -18.52 -22.37 8.56
N THR A 58 -17.96 -22.04 9.72
CA THR A 58 -16.77 -22.67 10.27
C THR A 58 -17.12 -24.12 10.59
N MET A 59 -16.63 -25.05 9.78
CA MET A 59 -16.47 -26.43 10.23
C MET A 59 -15.59 -26.39 11.48
N VAL A 60 -16.18 -26.59 12.65
CA VAL A 60 -15.45 -26.68 13.90
C VAL A 60 -14.73 -28.03 13.89
N ILE A 61 -13.41 -28.00 13.73
CA ILE A 61 -12.59 -29.21 13.81
C ILE A 61 -12.44 -29.56 15.29
N GLU A 62 -13.12 -30.60 15.75
CA GLU A 62 -12.92 -31.15 17.09
C GLU A 62 -11.74 -32.13 17.08
N LEU A 63 -10.69 -31.81 17.82
CA LEU A 63 -9.52 -32.65 17.98
C LEU A 63 -9.67 -33.55 19.23
N SER A 64 -9.02 -34.72 19.22
CA SER A 64 -8.91 -35.51 20.45
C SER A 64 -8.15 -34.73 21.54
N PRO A 65 -8.42 -34.95 22.84
CA PRO A 65 -7.74 -34.23 23.93
C PRO A 65 -6.22 -34.33 23.89
N GLN A 66 -5.69 -35.46 23.41
CA GLN A 66 -4.25 -35.65 23.23
C GLN A 66 -3.69 -34.81 22.08
N ALA A 67 -4.41 -34.72 20.96
CA ALA A 67 -4.02 -33.89 19.83
C ALA A 67 -4.09 -32.40 20.17
N GLU A 68 -5.11 -31.97 20.92
CA GLU A 68 -5.18 -30.59 21.45
C GLU A 68 -3.99 -30.25 22.34
N ARG A 69 -3.60 -31.18 23.22
CA ARG A 69 -2.44 -30.98 24.11
C ARG A 69 -1.15 -30.83 23.32
N VAL A 70 -0.91 -31.70 22.33
CA VAL A 70 0.28 -31.64 21.47
C VAL A 70 0.32 -30.33 20.68
N LEU A 71 -0.81 -29.93 20.09
CA LEU A 71 -0.93 -28.67 19.35
C LEU A 71 -0.65 -27.46 20.26
N GLY A 72 -1.19 -27.47 21.49
CA GLY A 72 -0.91 -26.45 22.49
C GLY A 72 0.57 -26.34 22.84
N CYS A 73 1.27 -27.47 23.01
CA CYS A 73 2.72 -27.46 23.25
C CYS A 73 3.50 -26.81 22.10
N TYR A 74 3.14 -27.10 20.84
CA TYR A 74 3.78 -26.47 19.68
C TYR A 74 3.61 -24.95 19.69
N VAL A 75 2.39 -24.46 19.90
CA VAL A 75 2.15 -23.01 19.88
C VAL A 75 2.81 -22.30 21.07
N GLU A 76 2.85 -22.94 22.24
CA GLU A 76 3.51 -22.36 23.41
C GLU A 76 5.02 -22.22 23.19
N ILE A 77 5.66 -23.16 22.49
CA ILE A 77 7.06 -23.02 22.05
C ILE A 77 7.20 -21.82 21.11
N LEU A 78 6.33 -21.69 20.11
CA LEU A 78 6.39 -20.57 19.17
C LEU A 78 6.21 -19.21 19.87
N LYS A 79 5.27 -19.13 20.83
CA LYS A 79 5.05 -17.94 21.65
C LYS A 79 6.29 -17.59 22.46
N MET A 80 6.86 -18.56 23.17
CA MET A 80 8.09 -18.38 23.93
C MET A 80 9.25 -17.92 23.05
N LEU A 81 9.42 -18.48 21.85
CA LEU A 81 10.46 -18.03 20.92
C LEU A 81 10.21 -16.60 20.43
N SER A 82 8.95 -16.22 20.20
CA SER A 82 8.58 -14.88 19.73
C SER A 82 8.82 -13.78 20.77
N ASP A 83 8.97 -14.14 22.04
CA ASP A 83 9.27 -13.19 23.12
C ASP A 83 10.70 -12.66 23.07
N TYR A 84 11.62 -13.40 22.44
CA TYR A 84 13.03 -13.05 22.36
C TYR A 84 13.36 -12.36 21.04
N ASP A 85 13.79 -11.11 21.12
CA ASP A 85 14.12 -10.27 19.96
C ASP A 85 15.17 -10.91 19.03
N ASP A 86 16.14 -11.65 19.58
CA ASP A 86 17.19 -12.33 18.80
C ASP A 86 16.66 -13.52 17.98
N TRP A 87 15.55 -14.11 18.43
CA TRP A 87 14.95 -15.29 17.79
C TRP A 87 13.89 -14.91 16.76
N ARG A 88 13.28 -13.72 16.85
CA ARG A 88 12.23 -13.26 15.94
C ARG A 88 12.60 -13.34 14.46
N PRO A 89 13.80 -12.94 13.99
CA PRO A 89 14.17 -13.07 12.56
C PRO A 89 14.22 -14.52 12.07
N ALA A 90 14.82 -15.42 12.87
CA ALA A 90 14.91 -16.83 12.54
C ALA A 90 13.52 -17.50 12.55
N LEU A 91 12.68 -17.13 13.53
CA LEU A 91 11.32 -17.62 13.63
C LEU A 91 10.42 -17.11 12.50
N ALA A 92 10.53 -15.83 12.15
CA ALA A 92 9.81 -15.22 11.03
C ALA A 92 10.18 -15.90 9.70
N SER A 93 11.47 -16.22 9.51
CA SER A 93 11.95 -16.99 8.36
C SER A 93 11.40 -18.42 8.35
N LEU A 94 11.30 -19.08 9.51
CA LEU A 94 10.72 -20.42 9.62
C LEU A 94 9.22 -20.44 9.31
N LEU A 95 8.51 -19.37 9.68
CA LEU A 95 7.07 -19.21 9.46
C LEU A 95 6.72 -18.63 8.09
N GLN A 96 7.69 -18.51 7.17
CA GLN A 96 7.50 -18.05 5.80
C GLN A 96 8.09 -19.04 4.77
N PRO A 97 7.27 -19.63 3.86
CA PRO A 97 5.82 -19.49 3.74
C PRO A 97 5.09 -20.18 4.89
N ILE A 98 3.80 -19.89 5.06
CA ILE A 98 2.96 -20.49 6.11
C ILE A 98 3.15 -22.02 6.14
N PRO A 99 3.81 -22.59 7.18
CA PRO A 99 4.26 -23.98 7.16
C PRO A 99 3.20 -24.93 7.72
N PHE A 100 1.94 -24.51 7.76
CA PHE A 100 0.86 -25.23 8.41
C PHE A 100 -0.18 -25.73 7.41
N PRO A 101 -0.75 -26.93 7.65
CA PRO A 101 -1.84 -27.44 6.83
C PRO A 101 -3.12 -26.62 7.04
N LYS A 102 -4.04 -26.66 6.06
CA LYS A 102 -5.27 -25.84 6.09
C LYS A 102 -6.15 -26.17 7.30
N GLU A 103 -6.13 -27.43 7.74
CA GLU A 103 -6.86 -27.92 8.90
C GLU A 103 -6.37 -27.27 10.20
N ALA A 104 -5.06 -27.06 10.34
CA ALA A 104 -4.50 -26.34 11.48
C ALA A 104 -4.91 -24.86 11.46
N LEU A 105 -4.91 -24.24 10.28
CA LEU A 105 -5.34 -22.84 10.10
C LEU A 105 -6.84 -22.63 10.24
N ALA A 106 -7.65 -23.69 10.15
CA ALA A 106 -9.08 -23.65 10.44
C ALA A 106 -9.39 -23.87 11.93
N HIS A 107 -8.40 -24.30 12.72
CA HIS A 107 -8.59 -24.58 14.15
C HIS A 107 -8.48 -23.31 14.98
N VAL A 108 -9.61 -22.82 15.50
CA VAL A 108 -9.76 -21.52 16.18
C VAL A 108 -8.76 -21.31 17.32
N LYS A 109 -8.54 -22.33 18.17
CA LYS A 109 -7.61 -22.21 19.30
C LYS A 109 -6.16 -22.08 18.83
N PHE A 110 -5.82 -22.69 17.69
CA PHE A 110 -4.47 -22.63 17.16
C PHE A 110 -4.19 -21.26 16.56
N THR A 111 -5.09 -20.75 15.72
CA THR A 111 -4.95 -19.42 15.11
C THR A 111 -4.98 -18.29 16.13
N LYS A 112 -5.80 -18.42 17.18
CA LYS A 112 -5.83 -17.48 18.30
C LYS A 112 -4.51 -17.40 19.07
N GLU A 113 -3.91 -18.54 19.39
CA GLU A 113 -2.63 -18.55 20.10
C GLU A 113 -1.47 -18.10 19.18
N LEU A 114 -1.53 -18.45 17.89
CA LEU A 114 -0.55 -18.03 16.90
C LEU A 114 -0.62 -16.53 16.59
N LYS A 115 -1.78 -15.91 16.78
CA LYS A 115 -1.98 -14.46 16.66
C LYS A 115 -0.96 -13.68 17.46
N TYR A 116 -0.64 -14.15 18.68
CA TYR A 116 0.38 -13.54 19.54
C TYR A 116 1.74 -13.47 18.84
N VAL A 117 2.17 -14.56 18.22
CA VAL A 117 3.44 -14.64 17.47
C VAL A 117 3.45 -13.64 16.32
N ILE A 118 2.36 -13.58 15.54
CA ILE A 118 2.23 -12.65 14.41
C ILE A 118 2.20 -11.20 14.89
N GLN A 119 1.56 -10.91 16.02
CA GLN A 119 1.59 -9.59 16.64
C GLN A 119 3.02 -9.19 17.03
N ARG A 120 3.80 -10.10 17.63
CA ARG A 120 5.21 -9.85 17.97
C ARG A 120 6.10 -9.60 16.76
N PHE A 121 5.74 -10.12 15.60
CA PHE A 121 6.38 -9.80 14.33
C PHE A 121 5.98 -8.44 13.80
N ALA A 122 4.70 -8.06 13.90
CA ALA A 122 4.25 -6.72 13.53
C ALA A 122 4.87 -5.63 14.43
N GLU A 123 5.14 -5.92 15.69
CA GLU A 123 5.74 -4.97 16.64
C GLU A 123 7.28 -4.93 16.59
N ASP A 124 7.93 -5.77 15.78
CA ASP A 124 9.39 -5.78 15.66
C ASP A 124 9.89 -4.51 14.94
N PRO A 125 11.06 -3.95 15.27
CA PRO A 125 11.58 -2.78 14.53
C PRO A 125 12.27 -3.17 13.20
N ARG A 126 12.58 -4.44 12.95
CA ARG A 126 13.42 -4.91 11.84
C ARG A 126 12.59 -5.23 10.61
N GLN A 127 12.98 -4.68 9.47
CA GLN A 127 12.30 -4.88 8.19
C GLN A 127 12.29 -6.35 7.72
N GLU A 128 13.34 -7.11 8.02
CA GLU A 128 13.45 -8.53 7.68
C GLU A 128 12.41 -9.41 8.39
N VAL A 129 11.89 -8.96 9.54
CA VAL A 129 10.81 -9.67 10.23
C VAL A 129 9.49 -9.40 9.52
N HIS A 130 9.25 -8.16 9.08
CA HIS A 130 7.98 -7.77 8.46
C HIS A 130 7.75 -8.41 7.10
N SER A 131 8.81 -8.81 6.39
CA SER A 131 8.65 -9.55 5.14
C SER A 131 7.88 -10.85 5.34
N CYS A 132 7.93 -11.47 6.54
CA CYS A 132 7.18 -12.70 6.83
C CYS A 132 5.67 -12.50 6.78
N LEU A 133 5.18 -11.28 7.10
CA LEU A 133 3.75 -10.96 7.10
C LEU A 133 3.16 -11.03 5.68
N LEU A 134 3.98 -10.71 4.68
CA LEU A 134 3.61 -10.72 3.28
C LEU A 134 3.68 -12.12 2.66
N SER A 135 2.98 -12.31 1.54
CA SER A 135 3.04 -13.56 0.80
C SER A 135 4.35 -13.70 0.02
N VAL A 136 4.88 -14.93 -0.03
CA VAL A 136 6.13 -15.26 -0.76
C VAL A 136 5.92 -15.28 -2.28
N ARG A 137 4.69 -15.59 -2.72
CA ARG A 137 4.33 -15.72 -4.14
C ARG A 137 2.99 -15.06 -4.41
N ALA A 138 2.86 -14.43 -5.58
CA ALA A 138 1.58 -13.89 -6.05
C ALA A 138 0.51 -15.00 -6.05
N GLY A 139 -0.66 -14.68 -5.51
CA GLY A 139 -1.81 -15.60 -5.43
C GLY A 139 -1.76 -16.65 -4.30
N LYS A 140 -0.76 -16.61 -3.41
CA LYS A 140 -0.78 -17.37 -2.15
C LYS A 140 -1.06 -16.45 -0.97
N ASP A 141 -1.82 -16.94 0.00
CA ASP A 141 -2.08 -16.21 1.24
C ASP A 141 -0.82 -16.17 2.12
N GLY A 142 -0.47 -14.98 2.60
CA GLY A 142 0.44 -14.74 3.70
C GLY A 142 -0.32 -14.51 5.01
N TRP A 143 0.41 -14.27 6.10
CA TRP A 143 -0.18 -13.99 7.41
C TRP A 143 -1.10 -12.77 7.38
N PHE A 144 -0.70 -11.77 6.58
CA PHE A 144 -1.49 -10.60 6.26
C PHE A 144 -2.91 -10.91 5.76
N GLN A 145 -3.04 -11.83 4.80
CA GLN A 145 -4.33 -12.21 4.22
C GLN A 145 -5.15 -13.07 5.19
N LEU A 146 -4.49 -13.90 5.99
CA LEU A 146 -5.14 -14.85 6.90
C LEU A 146 -5.88 -14.15 8.05
N TYR A 147 -5.27 -13.12 8.63
CA TYR A 147 -5.82 -12.31 9.72
C TYR A 147 -6.56 -11.06 9.23
N SER A 148 -6.76 -10.88 7.92
CA SER A 148 -7.63 -9.81 7.42
C SER A 148 -9.09 -10.02 7.82
N PRO A 149 -9.90 -8.96 8.03
CA PRO A 149 -11.33 -9.10 8.26
C PRO A 149 -12.01 -10.04 7.26
N GLY A 150 -12.74 -11.04 7.77
CA GLY A 150 -13.35 -12.12 6.98
C GLY A 150 -12.40 -13.28 6.61
N GLY A 151 -11.14 -13.22 7.04
CA GLY A 151 -10.17 -14.30 6.94
C GLY A 151 -10.38 -15.37 8.02
N VAL A 152 -9.93 -16.60 7.74
CA VAL A 152 -10.17 -17.78 8.60
C VAL A 152 -9.52 -17.69 9.98
N ALA A 153 -8.49 -16.86 10.15
CA ALA A 153 -7.78 -16.67 11.41
C ALA A 153 -8.15 -15.35 12.12
N CYS A 154 -8.99 -14.52 11.51
CA CYS A 154 -9.44 -13.26 12.10
C CYS A 154 -10.44 -13.55 13.22
N ASP A 155 -9.96 -13.50 14.46
CA ASP A 155 -10.77 -13.69 15.67
C ASP A 155 -11.10 -12.37 16.40
N ASP A 156 -10.63 -11.25 15.84
CA ASP A 156 -10.88 -9.90 16.32
C ASP A 156 -11.63 -9.07 15.27
N ASP A 157 -11.87 -7.81 15.63
CA ASP A 157 -12.48 -6.80 14.78
C ASP A 157 -11.53 -6.24 13.69
N GLY A 158 -10.43 -6.95 13.38
CA GLY A 158 -9.39 -6.56 12.42
C GLY A 158 -8.26 -5.72 13.01
N GLU A 159 -8.07 -5.76 14.33
CA GLU A 159 -7.05 -4.99 15.05
C GLU A 159 -5.63 -5.41 14.64
N LEU A 160 -5.35 -6.73 14.63
CA LEU A 160 -4.06 -7.23 14.18
C LEU A 160 -3.80 -6.86 12.71
N PHE A 161 -4.83 -6.95 11.86
CA PHE A 161 -4.72 -6.53 10.47
C PHE A 161 -4.34 -5.06 10.34
N ALA A 162 -4.99 -4.17 11.11
CA ALA A 162 -4.65 -2.76 11.12
C ALA A 162 -3.22 -2.49 11.59
N SER A 163 -2.77 -3.19 12.64
CA SER A 163 -1.39 -3.11 13.13
C SER A 163 -0.37 -3.55 12.06
N MET A 164 -0.60 -4.70 11.42
CA MET A 164 0.24 -5.18 10.32
C MET A 164 0.28 -4.17 9.18
N VAL A 165 -0.87 -3.61 8.77
CA VAL A 165 -0.94 -2.60 7.73
C VAL A 165 -0.17 -1.33 8.11
N HIS A 166 -0.32 -0.83 9.34
CA HIS A 166 0.39 0.35 9.83
C HIS A 166 1.91 0.16 9.76
N ILE A 167 2.37 -1.00 10.22
CA ILE A 167 3.79 -1.31 10.26
C ILE A 167 4.34 -1.54 8.86
N LEU A 168 3.63 -2.27 8.00
CA LEU A 168 4.03 -2.43 6.60
C LEU A 168 4.12 -1.06 5.89
N MET A 169 3.22 -0.12 6.19
CA MET A 169 3.32 1.26 5.70
C MET A 169 4.55 2.01 6.24
N GLY A 170 5.00 1.72 7.46
CA GLY A 170 6.13 2.39 8.12
C GLY A 170 7.50 1.78 7.85
N SER A 171 7.61 0.45 7.77
CA SER A 171 8.88 -0.27 7.73
C SER A 171 9.41 -0.47 6.31
N CYS A 172 8.53 -0.76 5.36
CA CYS A 172 8.88 -0.98 3.95
C CYS A 172 7.64 -0.73 3.09
N TYR A 173 7.73 0.29 2.23
CA TYR A 173 6.82 0.56 1.12
C TYR A 173 5.52 1.33 1.43
N LYS A 174 5.62 2.65 1.64
CA LYS A 174 4.62 3.63 1.12
C LYS A 174 4.51 3.61 -0.41
N THR A 175 4.79 2.49 -1.05
CA THR A 175 4.83 2.43 -2.51
C THR A 175 3.43 2.27 -3.04
N LYS A 176 3.19 2.97 -4.15
CA LYS A 176 2.08 2.71 -5.06
C LYS A 176 1.79 1.22 -5.25
N LYS A 177 2.82 0.35 -5.25
CA LYS A 177 2.71 -1.11 -5.41
C LYS A 177 2.02 -1.82 -4.24
N PHE A 178 2.31 -1.45 -2.99
CA PHE A 178 1.61 -2.02 -1.84
C PHE A 178 0.15 -1.57 -1.81
N LEU A 179 -0.10 -0.27 -2.05
CA LEU A 179 -1.46 0.26 -2.16
C LEU A 179 -2.25 -0.39 -3.30
N LEU A 180 -1.63 -0.65 -4.45
CA LEU A 180 -2.24 -1.41 -5.55
C LEU A 180 -2.61 -2.83 -5.10
N SER A 181 -1.68 -3.55 -4.46
CA SER A 181 -1.95 -4.90 -3.94
C SER A 181 -3.08 -4.92 -2.92
N LEU A 182 -3.17 -3.88 -2.09
CA LEU A 182 -4.21 -3.72 -1.07
C LEU A 182 -5.57 -3.39 -1.71
N ALA A 183 -5.57 -2.49 -2.69
CA ALA A 183 -6.76 -2.11 -3.45
C ALA A 183 -7.35 -3.28 -4.25
N GLU A 184 -6.49 -4.11 -4.86
CA GLU A 184 -6.93 -5.27 -5.66
C GLU A 184 -7.56 -6.38 -4.81
N ASN A 185 -6.99 -6.67 -3.64
CA ASN A 185 -7.31 -7.91 -2.91
C ASN A 185 -8.02 -7.68 -1.57
N LYS A 186 -7.94 -6.48 -0.99
CA LYS A 186 -8.34 -6.22 0.40
C LYS A 186 -8.95 -4.83 0.61
N LEU A 187 -9.52 -4.22 -0.44
CA LEU A 187 -10.21 -2.94 -0.31
C LEU A 187 -11.41 -3.00 0.64
N GLY A 188 -12.23 -4.06 0.55
CA GLY A 188 -13.39 -4.27 1.42
C GLY A 188 -13.04 -4.25 2.92
N PRO A 189 -12.06 -5.07 3.38
CA PRO A 189 -11.56 -5.00 4.74
C PRO A 189 -11.04 -3.63 5.18
N CYS A 190 -10.37 -2.89 4.30
CA CYS A 190 -9.90 -1.53 4.60
C CYS A 190 -11.07 -0.57 4.81
N MET A 191 -12.09 -0.62 3.93
CA MET A 191 -13.30 0.19 4.06
C MET A 191 -14.07 -0.15 5.33
N LEU A 192 -14.23 -1.44 5.65
CA LEU A 192 -14.91 -1.90 6.86
C LEU A 192 -14.24 -1.34 8.13
N LEU A 193 -12.92 -1.42 8.20
CA LEU A 193 -12.17 -0.90 9.34
C LEU A 193 -12.18 0.64 9.40
N ALA A 194 -12.16 1.31 8.25
CA ALA A 194 -12.32 2.76 8.19
C ALA A 194 -13.71 3.19 8.72
N LEU A 195 -14.79 2.47 8.38
CA LEU A 195 -16.14 2.69 8.94
C LEU A 195 -16.17 2.51 10.46
N ARG A 196 -15.36 1.59 11.00
CA ARG A 196 -15.18 1.38 12.44
C ARG A 196 -14.31 2.45 13.11
N GLY A 197 -13.83 3.45 12.37
CA GLY A 197 -13.02 4.55 12.88
C GLY A 197 -11.52 4.24 13.00
N ASN A 198 -11.02 3.18 12.34
CA ASN A 198 -9.60 2.88 12.35
C ASN A 198 -8.81 3.94 11.54
N GLN A 199 -7.99 4.73 12.23
CA GLN A 199 -7.26 5.85 11.61
C GLN A 199 -6.29 5.41 10.51
N THR A 200 -5.58 4.29 10.68
CA THR A 200 -4.64 3.78 9.67
C THR A 200 -5.34 3.48 8.34
N MET A 201 -6.55 2.92 8.41
CA MET A 201 -7.31 2.59 7.20
C MET A 201 -7.87 3.84 6.53
N VAL A 202 -8.32 4.82 7.32
CA VAL A 202 -8.72 6.13 6.81
C VAL A 202 -7.56 6.80 6.06
N GLU A 203 -6.35 6.82 6.66
CA GLU A 203 -5.14 7.34 6.03
C GLU A 203 -4.84 6.65 4.69
N ILE A 204 -4.91 5.32 4.67
CA ILE A 204 -4.65 4.53 3.45
C ILE A 204 -5.66 4.82 2.34
N LEU A 205 -6.94 4.90 2.67
CA LEU A 205 -7.99 5.22 1.71
C LEU A 205 -7.79 6.62 1.12
N CYS A 206 -7.42 7.60 1.95
CA CYS A 206 -7.03 8.94 1.48
C CYS A 206 -5.81 8.89 0.55
N LEU A 207 -4.77 8.13 0.88
CA LEU A 207 -3.59 7.95 0.03
C LEU A 207 -3.94 7.27 -1.31
N MET A 208 -4.85 6.28 -1.30
CA MET A 208 -5.32 5.64 -2.53
C MET A 208 -6.01 6.62 -3.48
N LEU A 209 -6.84 7.52 -2.93
CA LEU A 209 -7.49 8.59 -3.70
C LEU A 209 -6.46 9.62 -4.20
N GLU A 210 -5.53 10.03 -3.34
CA GLU A 210 -4.49 11.00 -3.67
C GLU A 210 -3.59 10.53 -4.83
N TYR A 211 -3.10 9.30 -4.75
CA TYR A 211 -2.19 8.73 -5.74
C TYR A 211 -2.89 8.18 -6.99
N ASN A 212 -4.22 8.34 -7.09
CA ASN A 212 -5.05 7.76 -8.13
C ASN A 212 -4.72 6.26 -8.32
N ILE A 213 -4.73 5.50 -7.22
CA ILE A 213 -4.51 4.04 -7.23
C ILE A 213 -5.70 3.34 -7.89
N ILE A 214 -6.89 3.88 -7.67
CA ILE A 214 -8.15 3.30 -8.11
C ILE A 214 -8.64 4.11 -9.29
N ASP A 215 -8.70 3.48 -10.47
CA ASP A 215 -9.15 4.14 -11.70
C ASP A 215 -10.68 4.15 -11.83
N ASN A 216 -11.37 3.22 -11.17
CA ASN A 216 -12.83 3.10 -11.22
C ASN A 216 -13.51 4.18 -10.35
N LYS A 217 -14.27 5.07 -11.00
CA LYS A 217 -15.02 6.15 -10.33
C LYS A 217 -16.03 5.66 -9.31
N ASP A 218 -16.70 4.54 -9.57
CA ASP A 218 -17.70 4.01 -8.63
C ASP A 218 -17.03 3.55 -7.33
N THR A 219 -15.87 2.89 -7.46
CA THR A 219 -15.05 2.47 -6.30
C THR A 219 -14.48 3.68 -5.55
N GLN A 220 -14.04 4.73 -6.26
CA GLN A 220 -13.63 5.98 -5.62
C GLN A 220 -14.78 6.61 -4.82
N LEU A 221 -15.98 6.68 -5.38
CA LEU A 221 -17.16 7.22 -4.69
C LEU A 221 -17.54 6.39 -3.46
N GLN A 222 -17.41 5.06 -3.54
CA GLN A 222 -17.61 4.18 -2.38
C GLN A 222 -16.62 4.48 -1.25
N ILE A 223 -15.35 4.72 -1.59
CA ILE A 223 -14.32 5.09 -0.60
C ILE A 223 -14.62 6.47 -0.01
N ILE A 224 -14.98 7.45 -0.85
CA ILE A 224 -15.35 8.79 -0.39
C ILE A 224 -16.53 8.71 0.58
N SER A 225 -17.60 7.98 0.22
CA SER A 225 -18.75 7.77 1.10
C SER A 225 -18.36 7.08 2.41
N THR A 226 -17.43 6.13 2.36
CA THR A 226 -16.88 5.47 3.57
C THR A 226 -16.14 6.46 4.47
N LEU A 227 -15.29 7.31 3.89
CA LEU A 227 -14.55 8.34 4.62
C LEU A 227 -15.49 9.37 5.24
N GLU A 228 -16.47 9.85 4.48
CA GLU A 228 -17.46 10.85 4.92
C GLU A 228 -18.41 10.32 6.00
N SER A 229 -18.55 9.00 6.14
CA SER A 229 -19.39 8.36 7.17
C SER A 229 -18.79 8.43 8.58
N THR A 230 -17.52 8.82 8.73
CA THR A 230 -16.86 8.96 10.03
C THR A 230 -16.33 10.37 10.23
N ASP A 231 -16.34 10.89 11.46
CA ASP A 231 -15.83 12.24 11.74
C ASP A 231 -14.33 12.39 11.42
N VAL A 232 -13.55 11.34 11.70
CA VAL A 232 -12.11 11.30 11.40
C VAL A 232 -11.90 11.25 9.90
N GLY A 233 -12.59 10.36 9.19
CA GLY A 233 -12.49 10.23 7.74
C GLY A 233 -12.92 11.49 7.00
N LYS A 234 -14.01 12.13 7.44
CA LYS A 234 -14.49 13.40 6.87
C LYS A 234 -13.43 14.49 6.99
N LYS A 235 -12.85 14.69 8.17
CA LYS A 235 -11.78 15.70 8.37
C LYS A 235 -10.56 15.44 7.48
N MET A 236 -10.12 14.19 7.39
CA MET A 236 -8.96 13.82 6.57
C MET A 236 -9.25 13.96 5.07
N TYR A 237 -10.45 13.61 4.64
CA TYR A 237 -10.88 13.78 3.26
C TYR A 237 -11.04 15.26 2.88
N GLU A 238 -11.56 16.10 3.78
CA GLU A 238 -11.60 17.56 3.60
C GLU A 238 -10.19 18.14 3.42
N GLN A 239 -9.22 17.72 4.24
CA GLN A 239 -7.81 18.12 4.10
C GLN A 239 -7.20 17.68 2.75
N LEU A 240 -7.49 16.47 2.29
CA LEU A 240 -7.09 15.99 0.97
C LEU A 240 -7.68 16.88 -0.13
N CYS A 241 -8.98 17.15 -0.08
CA CYS A 241 -9.69 18.00 -1.02
C CYS A 241 -9.13 19.43 -1.05
N ASP A 242 -8.88 20.02 0.11
CA ASP A 242 -8.30 21.36 0.22
C ASP A 242 -6.89 21.40 -0.37
N ARG A 243 -6.04 20.42 -0.06
CA ARG A 243 -4.70 20.33 -0.66
C ARG A 243 -4.75 20.16 -2.18
N GLN A 244 -5.68 19.35 -2.71
CA GLN A 244 -5.88 19.23 -4.16
C GLN A 244 -6.39 20.54 -4.78
N ARG A 245 -7.27 21.28 -4.08
CA ARG A 245 -7.75 22.59 -4.51
C ARG A 245 -6.64 23.62 -4.50
N GLU A 246 -5.84 23.69 -3.43
CA GLU A 246 -4.67 24.54 -3.32
C GLU A 246 -3.69 24.27 -4.47
N LEU A 247 -3.41 23.01 -4.78
CA LEU A 247 -2.57 22.63 -5.92
C LEU A 247 -3.13 23.15 -7.26
N LYS A 248 -4.44 22.98 -7.50
CA LYS A 248 -5.13 23.48 -8.71
C LYS A 248 -5.17 25.00 -8.76
N GLU A 249 -5.36 25.67 -7.62
CA GLU A 249 -5.32 27.13 -7.53
C GLU A 249 -3.92 27.68 -7.75
N LEU A 250 -2.89 27.01 -7.22
CA LEU A 250 -1.49 27.33 -7.47
C LEU A 250 -1.22 27.23 -8.97
N GLN A 251 -1.67 26.17 -9.64
CA GLN A 251 -1.57 26.03 -11.11
C GLN A 251 -2.31 27.16 -11.84
N ARG A 252 -3.52 27.53 -11.40
CA ARG A 252 -4.36 28.54 -12.05
C ARG A 252 -3.83 29.96 -11.89
N LYS A 253 -3.32 30.33 -10.71
CA LYS A 253 -2.89 31.70 -10.39
C LYS A 253 -1.66 32.13 -11.21
N GLY A 254 -0.88 31.18 -11.70
CA GLY A 254 0.28 31.44 -12.55
C GLY A 254 1.43 32.06 -11.78
N GLY A 255 2.61 31.46 -11.91
CA GLY A 255 3.84 31.87 -11.21
C GLY A 255 5.03 31.96 -12.15
N PRO A 256 6.21 32.36 -11.64
CA PRO A 256 7.43 32.28 -12.43
C PRO A 256 7.68 30.83 -12.83
N THR A 257 8.19 30.61 -14.04
CA THR A 257 8.58 29.28 -14.52
C THR A 257 9.96 28.86 -14.04
N ARG A 258 10.81 29.83 -13.65
CA ARG A 258 12.12 29.60 -13.04
C ARG A 258 12.30 30.44 -11.79
N LEU A 259 12.91 29.86 -10.77
CA LEU A 259 13.19 30.51 -9.50
C LEU A 259 14.53 30.01 -8.96
N THR A 260 15.35 30.94 -8.47
CA THR A 260 16.61 30.64 -7.79
C THR A 260 16.62 31.34 -6.44
N LEU A 261 16.90 30.61 -5.36
CA LEU A 261 17.03 31.20 -4.03
C LEU A 261 18.47 31.63 -3.75
N PRO A 262 18.69 32.71 -2.97
CA PRO A 262 20.02 33.10 -2.49
C PRO A 262 20.67 32.04 -1.60
N SER A 263 22.00 31.94 -1.59
CA SER A 263 22.76 30.93 -0.83
C SER A 263 22.53 30.93 0.69
N LYS A 264 22.07 32.04 1.27
CA LYS A 264 21.74 32.12 2.70
C LYS A 264 20.34 31.60 3.04
N SER A 265 19.54 31.25 2.03
CA SER A 265 18.18 30.79 2.22
C SER A 265 18.12 29.48 3.01
N THR A 266 17.13 29.41 3.89
CA THR A 266 16.80 28.27 4.76
C THR A 266 15.44 27.68 4.40
N ASP A 267 15.08 26.57 5.02
CA ASP A 267 13.75 25.95 4.88
C ASP A 267 12.62 26.94 5.21
N ALA A 268 12.82 27.80 6.21
CA ALA A 268 11.86 28.81 6.61
C ALA A 268 11.69 29.91 5.54
N ASP A 269 12.75 30.27 4.82
CA ASP A 269 12.68 31.24 3.72
C ASP A 269 11.91 30.67 2.53
N LEU A 270 12.20 29.42 2.18
CA LEU A 270 11.49 28.71 1.12
C LEU A 270 10.00 28.54 1.48
N ALA A 271 9.69 28.14 2.71
CA ALA A 271 8.32 28.01 3.19
C ALA A 271 7.57 29.35 3.14
N ARG A 272 8.18 30.45 3.62
CA ARG A 272 7.58 31.79 3.55
C ARG A 272 7.35 32.24 2.12
N LEU A 273 8.34 32.04 1.24
CA LEU A 273 8.24 32.40 -0.17
C LEU A 273 7.07 31.66 -0.82
N LEU A 274 7.05 30.33 -0.73
CA LEU A 274 6.03 29.48 -1.33
C LEU A 274 4.63 29.70 -0.73
N SER A 275 4.53 30.10 0.54
CA SER A 275 3.25 30.43 1.16
C SER A 275 2.69 31.79 0.74
N SER A 276 3.56 32.72 0.29
CA SER A 276 3.18 34.10 -0.03
C SER A 276 2.90 34.36 -1.51
N GLY A 277 3.29 33.44 -2.40
CA GLY A 277 3.20 33.63 -3.85
C GLY A 277 2.52 32.45 -4.57
N SER A 278 2.14 32.69 -5.83
CA SER A 278 1.72 31.60 -6.72
C SER A 278 2.94 31.05 -7.46
N PHE A 279 3.21 29.75 -7.27
CA PHE A 279 4.32 29.05 -7.92
C PHE A 279 3.87 27.78 -8.66
N GLY A 280 2.59 27.65 -9.01
CA GLY A 280 2.10 26.43 -9.63
C GLY A 280 2.59 26.18 -11.05
N ASN A 281 3.14 27.19 -11.74
CA ASN A 281 3.81 27.04 -13.04
C ASN A 281 5.33 26.94 -12.92
N LEU A 282 5.87 26.84 -11.71
CA LEU A 282 7.30 26.76 -11.50
C LEU A 282 7.82 25.43 -12.03
N GLU A 283 8.56 25.49 -13.12
CA GLU A 283 9.15 24.32 -13.78
C GLU A 283 10.60 24.10 -13.36
N ASN A 284 11.33 25.16 -13.02
CA ASN A 284 12.74 25.10 -12.64
C ASN A 284 12.96 25.79 -11.30
N LEU A 285 13.36 25.02 -10.29
CA LEU A 285 13.76 25.55 -8.99
C LEU A 285 15.22 25.24 -8.72
N SER A 286 16.01 26.29 -8.46
CA SER A 286 17.38 26.16 -8.00
C SER A 286 17.52 26.59 -6.55
N LEU A 287 17.89 25.62 -5.71
CA LEU A 287 18.27 25.78 -4.31
C LEU A 287 19.77 25.53 -4.11
N ALA A 288 20.56 25.58 -5.19
CA ALA A 288 22.00 25.34 -5.13
C ALA A 288 22.68 26.30 -4.13
N PHE A 289 23.61 25.74 -3.35
CA PHE A 289 24.39 26.45 -2.32
C PHE A 289 23.54 27.11 -1.22
N THR A 290 22.30 26.63 -1.02
CA THR A 290 21.45 27.11 0.08
C THR A 290 21.58 26.24 1.33
N ASN A 291 21.11 26.75 2.47
CA ASN A 291 21.11 26.04 3.75
C ASN A 291 19.81 25.22 3.96
N VAL A 292 19.15 24.81 2.87
CA VAL A 292 17.95 23.98 2.94
C VAL A 292 18.31 22.55 3.36
N THR A 293 17.39 21.93 4.11
CA THR A 293 17.50 20.54 4.58
C THR A 293 16.36 19.70 3.99
N SER A 294 16.31 18.41 4.31
CA SER A 294 15.17 17.56 3.95
C SER A 294 13.81 18.03 4.49
N ALA A 295 13.78 18.92 5.48
CA ALA A 295 12.53 19.48 6.00
C ALA A 295 11.76 20.31 4.95
N CYS A 296 12.44 20.85 3.93
CA CYS A 296 11.77 21.58 2.87
C CYS A 296 10.99 20.70 1.87
N ALA A 297 11.15 19.37 1.90
CA ALA A 297 10.50 18.46 0.96
C ALA A 297 8.97 18.64 0.95
N GLU A 298 8.36 18.85 2.11
CA GLU A 298 6.92 19.15 2.28
C GLU A 298 6.46 20.41 1.54
N GLN A 299 7.36 21.37 1.32
CA GLN A 299 7.04 22.56 0.52
C GLN A 299 7.30 22.33 -0.97
N LEU A 300 8.32 21.54 -1.31
CA LEU A 300 8.66 21.20 -2.69
C LEU A 300 7.58 20.37 -3.38
N ILE A 301 6.93 19.44 -2.66
CA ILE A 301 5.82 18.63 -3.21
C ILE A 301 4.59 19.46 -3.58
N LYS A 302 4.50 20.71 -3.11
CA LYS A 302 3.43 21.66 -3.47
C LYS A 302 3.69 22.37 -4.80
N LEU A 303 4.77 22.03 -5.51
CA LEU A 303 5.12 22.60 -6.82
C LEU A 303 4.74 21.62 -7.95
N PRO A 304 3.48 21.61 -8.41
CA PRO A 304 2.94 20.55 -9.26
C PRO A 304 3.56 20.48 -10.66
N SER A 305 4.15 21.58 -11.15
CA SER A 305 4.71 21.67 -12.50
C SER A 305 6.23 21.53 -12.51
N LEU A 306 6.85 21.19 -11.36
CA LEU A 306 8.30 21.16 -11.25
C LEU A 306 8.90 20.05 -12.12
N LYS A 307 9.76 20.45 -13.06
CA LYS A 307 10.47 19.57 -14.00
C LYS A 307 11.96 19.51 -13.70
N GLN A 308 12.53 20.57 -13.14
CA GLN A 308 13.95 20.67 -12.84
C GLN A 308 14.16 21.16 -11.41
N LEU A 309 14.89 20.38 -10.63
CA LEU A 309 15.24 20.71 -9.26
C LEU A 309 16.75 20.62 -9.08
N ASN A 310 17.36 21.73 -8.66
CA ASN A 310 18.78 21.79 -8.37
C ASN A 310 19.01 21.96 -6.86
N LEU A 311 19.56 20.93 -6.22
CA LEU A 311 19.88 20.85 -4.79
C LEU A 311 21.40 20.80 -4.54
N TRP A 312 22.22 21.21 -5.52
CA TRP A 312 23.68 21.15 -5.41
C TRP A 312 24.18 21.82 -4.13
N SER A 313 25.02 21.11 -3.36
CA SER A 313 25.67 21.63 -2.15
C SER A 313 24.64 22.13 -1.12
N THR A 314 23.64 21.31 -0.83
CA THR A 314 22.64 21.53 0.22
C THR A 314 22.70 20.42 1.27
N GLN A 315 22.00 20.58 2.39
CA GLN A 315 21.89 19.56 3.45
C GLN A 315 20.72 18.59 3.19
N PHE A 316 20.32 18.43 1.93
CA PHE A 316 19.21 17.58 1.53
C PHE A 316 19.63 16.10 1.54
N GLY A 317 18.93 15.25 2.29
CA GLY A 317 19.24 13.83 2.43
C GLY A 317 18.08 12.88 2.09
N ASP A 318 18.28 11.59 2.39
CA ASP A 318 17.44 10.46 1.97
C ASP A 318 15.96 10.61 2.35
N ALA A 319 15.68 11.16 3.54
CA ALA A 319 14.31 11.35 4.01
C ALA A 319 13.53 12.29 3.08
N GLY A 320 14.15 13.40 2.67
CA GLY A 320 13.54 14.32 1.72
C GLY A 320 13.40 13.69 0.33
N LEU A 321 14.40 12.93 -0.10
CA LEU A 321 14.41 12.31 -1.43
C LEU A 321 13.29 11.28 -1.61
N ARG A 322 12.99 10.50 -0.56
CA ARG A 322 11.82 9.59 -0.55
C ARG A 322 10.52 10.35 -0.77
N VAL A 323 10.30 11.44 -0.03
CA VAL A 323 9.11 12.30 -0.18
C VAL A 323 9.02 12.84 -1.61
N LEU A 324 10.12 13.38 -2.17
CA LEU A 324 10.11 13.86 -3.56
C LEU A 324 9.76 12.75 -4.56
N SER A 325 10.29 11.53 -4.37
CA SER A 325 10.05 10.41 -5.29
C SER A 325 8.60 9.91 -5.30
N GLU A 326 7.85 10.13 -4.22
CA GLU A 326 6.44 9.76 -4.11
C GLU A 326 5.52 10.78 -4.79
N HIS A 327 5.86 12.07 -4.72
CA HIS A 327 4.96 13.14 -5.16
C HIS A 327 5.37 13.82 -6.48
N LEU A 328 6.67 13.98 -6.77
CA LEU A 328 7.16 14.71 -7.96
C LEU A 328 7.41 13.79 -9.16
N THR A 329 6.42 12.99 -9.53
CA THR A 329 6.53 11.97 -10.60
C THR A 329 6.83 12.53 -12.00
N SER A 330 6.61 13.83 -12.22
CA SER A 330 6.88 14.54 -13.48
C SER A 330 8.28 15.16 -13.56
N LEU A 331 9.11 15.05 -12.51
CA LEU A 331 10.45 15.63 -12.49
C LEU A 331 11.35 14.96 -13.55
N GLN A 332 12.10 15.77 -14.29
CA GLN A 332 12.93 15.36 -15.43
C GLN A 332 14.43 15.53 -15.14
N VAL A 333 14.80 16.62 -14.46
CA VAL A 333 16.19 16.94 -14.13
C VAL A 333 16.32 17.09 -12.64
N LEU A 334 17.23 16.33 -12.04
CA LEU A 334 17.52 16.40 -10.62
C LEU A 334 19.04 16.49 -10.41
N ASN A 335 19.48 17.54 -9.73
CA ASN A 335 20.87 17.70 -9.34
C ASN A 335 21.04 17.55 -7.83
N LEU A 336 21.70 16.47 -7.41
CA LEU A 336 22.04 16.10 -6.04
C LEU A 336 23.55 16.22 -5.75
N CYS A 337 24.30 16.91 -6.62
CA CYS A 337 25.74 17.07 -6.46
C CYS A 337 26.09 17.56 -5.05
N GLU A 338 27.09 16.95 -4.40
CA GLU A 338 27.55 17.34 -3.06
C GLU A 338 26.42 17.40 -2.01
N THR A 339 25.49 16.45 -2.05
CA THR A 339 24.46 16.28 -0.99
C THR A 339 24.76 15.06 -0.12
N PRO A 340 24.31 15.00 1.14
CA PRO A 340 24.52 13.85 2.02
C PRO A 340 23.68 12.61 1.68
N VAL A 341 23.05 12.58 0.50
CA VAL A 341 22.24 11.45 0.01
C VAL A 341 23.08 10.18 -0.12
N THR A 342 22.48 9.05 0.26
CA THR A 342 23.06 7.71 0.21
C THR A 342 22.29 6.79 -0.74
N ASP A 343 22.81 5.59 -0.97
CA ASP A 343 22.12 4.51 -1.68
C ASP A 343 20.65 4.31 -1.27
N SER A 344 20.33 4.43 0.02
CA SER A 344 18.96 4.29 0.53
C SER A 344 18.01 5.34 -0.06
N GLY A 345 18.47 6.60 -0.14
CA GLY A 345 17.71 7.67 -0.77
C GLY A 345 17.66 7.51 -2.28
N LEU A 346 18.78 7.19 -2.90
CA LEU A 346 18.91 7.06 -4.35
C LEU A 346 18.01 5.96 -4.91
N LEU A 347 17.94 4.80 -4.26
CA LEU A 347 17.04 3.71 -4.66
C LEU A 347 15.56 4.13 -4.70
N ALA A 348 15.15 5.12 -3.91
CA ALA A 348 13.79 5.66 -3.95
C ALA A 348 13.45 6.32 -5.30
N LEU A 349 14.45 6.86 -6.00
CA LEU A 349 14.28 7.48 -7.32
C LEU A 349 13.85 6.49 -8.40
N SER A 350 13.95 5.18 -8.17
CA SER A 350 13.55 4.12 -9.12
C SER A 350 12.10 4.24 -9.62
N SER A 351 11.21 4.91 -8.87
CA SER A 351 9.83 5.17 -9.26
C SER A 351 9.66 6.35 -10.23
N MET A 352 10.64 7.25 -10.32
CA MET A 352 10.57 8.52 -11.05
C MET A 352 10.92 8.34 -12.53
N ARG A 353 10.06 7.60 -13.25
CA ARG A 353 10.28 7.22 -14.67
C ARG A 353 10.41 8.39 -15.64
N SER A 354 10.04 9.61 -15.23
CA SER A 354 10.19 10.83 -16.04
C SER A 354 11.61 11.42 -15.99
N LEU A 355 12.46 10.98 -15.06
CA LEU A 355 13.84 11.47 -14.96
C LEU A 355 14.64 11.12 -16.21
N CYS A 356 15.27 12.16 -16.77
CA CYS A 356 16.13 12.05 -17.94
C CYS A 356 17.56 12.54 -17.69
N SER A 357 17.76 13.38 -16.66
CA SER A 357 19.08 13.87 -16.24
C SER A 357 19.19 13.80 -14.71
N LEU A 358 20.20 13.10 -14.21
CA LEU A 358 20.44 12.91 -12.78
C LEU A 358 21.92 13.13 -12.47
N ASN A 359 22.22 14.16 -11.68
CA ASN A 359 23.58 14.40 -11.19
C ASN A 359 23.68 13.93 -9.74
N MET A 360 24.54 12.93 -9.49
CA MET A 360 24.85 12.32 -8.20
C MET A 360 26.33 12.48 -7.83
N ASN A 361 27.02 13.41 -8.48
CA ASN A 361 28.42 13.69 -8.24
C ASN A 361 28.69 13.99 -6.76
N SER A 362 29.76 13.41 -6.21
CA SER A 362 30.15 13.62 -4.80
C SER A 362 29.05 13.26 -3.78
N THR A 363 28.22 12.26 -4.09
CA THR A 363 27.26 11.64 -3.16
C THR A 363 27.79 10.29 -2.65
N LYS A 364 27.11 9.67 -1.69
CA LYS A 364 27.46 8.33 -1.18
C LYS A 364 26.79 7.23 -2.01
N LEU A 365 27.11 7.19 -3.31
CA LEU A 365 26.61 6.23 -4.28
C LEU A 365 27.58 5.06 -4.48
N SER A 366 27.08 3.83 -4.33
CA SER A 366 27.78 2.59 -4.69
C SER A 366 27.55 2.14 -6.13
N VAL A 367 28.43 1.26 -6.63
CA VAL A 367 28.33 0.65 -7.96
C VAL A 367 27.02 -0.13 -8.12
N ASP A 368 26.65 -0.93 -7.11
CA ASP A 368 25.45 -1.78 -7.15
C ASP A 368 24.18 -0.93 -7.29
N THR A 369 24.08 0.14 -6.51
CA THR A 369 22.93 1.06 -6.56
C THR A 369 22.86 1.80 -7.89
N TYR A 370 24.01 2.16 -8.48
CA TYR A 370 24.05 2.80 -9.79
C TYR A 370 23.49 1.89 -10.89
N GLU A 371 23.93 0.64 -10.95
CA GLU A 371 23.41 -0.34 -11.92
C GLU A 371 21.91 -0.59 -11.74
N ASP A 372 21.46 -0.70 -10.49
CA ASP A 372 20.05 -0.84 -10.14
C ASP A 372 19.19 0.34 -10.65
N LEU A 373 19.68 1.57 -10.48
CA LEU A 373 19.01 2.77 -10.95
C LEU A 373 18.95 2.83 -12.47
N LYS A 374 20.06 2.52 -13.13
CA LYS A 374 20.15 2.48 -14.60
C LYS A 374 19.18 1.46 -15.19
N ALA A 375 18.99 0.32 -14.54
CA ALA A 375 18.02 -0.69 -14.94
C ALA A 375 16.56 -0.24 -14.75
N LYS A 376 16.27 0.51 -13.67
CA LYS A 376 14.90 0.92 -13.30
C LYS A 376 14.43 2.23 -13.94
N LEU A 377 15.36 3.07 -14.42
CA LEU A 377 15.09 4.38 -15.03
C LEU A 377 15.32 4.36 -16.55
N PRO A 378 14.33 3.93 -17.35
CA PRO A 378 14.51 3.70 -18.80
C PRO A 378 14.75 4.98 -19.61
N ASN A 379 14.38 6.14 -19.07
CA ASN A 379 14.48 7.42 -19.77
C ASN A 379 15.73 8.22 -19.39
N LEU A 380 16.57 7.68 -18.51
CA LEU A 380 17.75 8.36 -17.99
C LEU A 380 18.86 8.39 -19.05
N LYS A 381 19.21 9.59 -19.52
CA LYS A 381 20.18 9.82 -20.60
C LYS A 381 21.47 10.44 -20.11
N GLU A 382 21.35 11.40 -19.20
CA GLU A 382 22.47 12.15 -18.65
C GLU A 382 22.64 11.74 -17.19
N VAL A 383 23.76 11.11 -16.87
CA VAL A 383 24.10 10.76 -15.49
C VAL A 383 25.51 11.20 -15.19
N ASP A 384 25.68 11.92 -14.08
CA ASP A 384 26.99 12.28 -13.55
C ASP A 384 27.19 11.60 -12.20
N VAL A 385 28.15 10.69 -12.15
CA VAL A 385 28.53 9.93 -10.95
C VAL A 385 29.96 10.22 -10.50
N ARG A 386 30.61 11.25 -11.05
CA ARG A 386 32.00 11.56 -10.70
C ARG A 386 32.18 11.73 -9.20
N TYR A 387 33.33 11.31 -8.69
CA TYR A 387 33.68 11.35 -7.26
C TYR A 387 32.70 10.56 -6.37
N THR A 388 32.16 9.46 -6.91
CA THR A 388 31.45 8.42 -6.15
C THR A 388 32.19 7.09 -6.32
N GLU A 389 31.74 6.03 -5.64
CA GLU A 389 32.32 4.69 -5.85
C GLU A 389 31.96 4.09 -7.21
N ALA A 390 30.95 4.65 -7.91
CA ALA A 390 30.49 4.21 -9.21
C ALA A 390 31.20 4.89 -10.41
N TRP A 391 32.18 5.77 -10.16
CA TRP A 391 33.03 6.40 -11.19
C TRP A 391 34.28 5.59 -11.48
#